data_AF-A0A235BTJ8-F1
#
_entry.id   AF-A0A235BTJ8-F1
#
_cell.length_a   1.000
_cell.length_b   1.000
_cell.length_c   1.000
_cell.angle_alpha   90.00
_cell.angle_beta   90.00
_cell.angle_gamma   90.00
#
_symmetry.space_group_name_H-M   'P 1'
#
loop_
_entity.id
_entity.type
_entity.pdbx_description
1 polymer ?
#
loop_
_entity_poly.entity_id
_entity_poly.type
_entity_poly.pdbx_seq_one_letter_code
_entity_poly.pdbx_strand_id
1 'polypeptide(L)'
;MFQALLQKTFLHNRVLDYLICLSIFVCGIIIIRIFRRILLNRLKRWAKRTATTIDDFLIRIFEKELLPLLYFGAFYLAIRTLTLNPTLEKVINGLGLILLTIFGVRFLLATIIYGFETYWTKKEKNIARKKALRGITTVIKIIVWGLAIVILLDNFGIKITALVAGLGIVGVAIALAAQAILGDLFSYFTIFFDRPFEIGDFIIIGDYMGAVEHIGIKSTRVRSLGGEQLVFSNTDLTNSRVRNYKRMNRRRVAFKLGVTYETKLQQLKEIPVIITDIIKSIEDAVLDRAHFSSYGDFSLIFDIVYYVIGGDYGKYMNIQQEINFKIKEEFEKRGIEFAYPTQTLYLNRE
;
A
#
# COMPACT_ATOMS: atom_id res chain seq x y z
N MET A 1 -63.22 39.49 -26.92
CA MET A 1 -63.49 38.03 -26.81
C MET A 1 -62.29 37.24 -26.29
N PHE A 2 -61.07 37.46 -26.82
CA PHE A 2 -59.86 36.70 -26.44
C PHE A 2 -59.41 36.91 -24.97
N GLN A 3 -59.47 38.14 -24.46
CA GLN A 3 -59.11 38.46 -23.07
C GLN A 3 -60.04 37.81 -22.03
N ALA A 4 -61.34 37.68 -22.34
CA ALA A 4 -62.31 37.02 -21.46
C ALA A 4 -62.08 35.50 -21.36
N LEU A 5 -61.55 34.89 -22.43
CA LEU A 5 -61.22 33.47 -22.48
C LEU A 5 -59.93 33.15 -21.71
N LEU A 6 -58.97 34.07 -21.70
CA LEU A 6 -57.70 33.98 -20.97
C LEU A 6 -57.86 34.10 -19.45
N GLN A 7 -58.88 34.80 -18.98
CA GLN A 7 -59.18 34.99 -17.56
C GLN A 7 -60.10 33.91 -16.97
N LYS A 8 -60.63 33.00 -17.80
CA LYS A 8 -61.48 31.90 -17.33
C LYS A 8 -60.65 30.96 -16.44
N THR A 9 -61.15 30.70 -15.24
CA THR A 9 -60.47 29.84 -14.27
C THR A 9 -60.90 28.39 -14.43
N PHE A 10 -59.94 27.49 -14.51
CA PHE A 10 -60.16 26.04 -14.51
C PHE A 10 -59.19 25.43 -13.48
N LEU A 11 -59.69 24.60 -12.56
CA LEU A 11 -58.87 23.97 -11.51
C LEU A 11 -57.92 24.96 -10.79
N HIS A 12 -58.48 26.07 -10.29
CA HIS A 12 -57.78 27.15 -9.56
C HIS A 12 -56.73 27.95 -10.37
N ASN A 13 -56.53 27.65 -11.65
CA ASN A 13 -55.58 28.32 -12.53
C ASN A 13 -56.31 29.07 -13.65
N ARG A 14 -55.75 30.17 -14.15
CA ARG A 14 -56.28 30.85 -15.35
C ARG A 14 -55.82 30.09 -16.60
N VAL A 15 -56.59 30.16 -17.69
CA VAL A 15 -56.16 29.64 -19.00
C VAL A 15 -54.79 30.21 -19.40
N LEU A 16 -54.50 31.45 -19.02
CA LEU A 16 -53.19 32.08 -19.21
C LEU A 16 -52.05 31.36 -18.47
N ASP A 17 -52.27 30.81 -17.27
CA ASP A 17 -51.24 30.12 -16.49
C ASP A 17 -50.87 28.77 -17.13
N TYR A 18 -51.85 28.08 -17.72
CA TYR A 18 -51.62 26.88 -18.53
C TYR A 18 -50.86 27.19 -19.81
N LEU A 19 -51.14 28.32 -20.46
CA LEU A 19 -50.40 28.77 -21.64
C LEU A 19 -48.95 29.12 -21.27
N ILE A 20 -48.71 29.82 -20.16
CA ILE A 20 -47.37 30.11 -19.65
C ILE A 20 -46.60 28.83 -19.33
N CYS A 21 -47.23 27.88 -18.62
CA CYS A 21 -46.65 26.58 -18.32
C CYS A 21 -46.26 25.84 -19.61
N LEU A 22 -47.15 25.78 -20.60
CA LEU A 22 -46.90 25.13 -21.88
C LEU A 22 -45.76 25.83 -22.65
N SER A 23 -45.76 27.18 -22.68
CA SER A 23 -44.69 27.96 -23.31
C SER A 23 -43.34 27.70 -22.65
N ILE A 24 -43.25 27.72 -21.32
CA ILE A 24 -42.00 27.45 -20.58
C ILE A 24 -41.51 26.03 -20.86
N PHE A 25 -42.41 25.04 -20.85
CA PHE A 25 -42.05 23.65 -21.13
C PHE A 25 -41.54 23.45 -22.56
N VAL A 26 -42.23 24.01 -23.56
CA VAL A 26 -41.83 23.92 -24.97
C VAL A 26 -40.53 24.67 -25.22
N CYS A 27 -40.39 25.90 -24.71
CA CYS A 27 -39.13 26.66 -24.78
C CYS A 27 -37.98 25.91 -24.10
N GLY A 28 -38.23 25.32 -22.92
CA GLY A 28 -37.26 24.49 -22.21
C GLY A 28 -36.80 23.28 -23.03
N ILE A 29 -37.72 22.54 -23.64
CA ILE A 29 -37.38 21.42 -24.54
C ILE A 29 -36.55 21.89 -25.74
N ILE A 30 -36.92 23.01 -26.36
CA ILE A 30 -36.20 23.58 -27.50
C ILE A 30 -34.77 23.97 -27.08
N ILE A 31 -34.62 24.67 -25.96
CA ILE A 31 -33.32 25.05 -25.39
C ILE A 31 -32.49 23.80 -25.12
N ILE A 32 -33.05 22.77 -24.47
CA ILE A 32 -32.33 21.52 -24.19
C ILE A 32 -31.94 20.80 -25.48
N ARG A 33 -32.80 20.77 -26.51
CA ARG A 33 -32.47 20.18 -27.81
C ARG A 33 -31.35 20.93 -28.53
N ILE A 34 -31.39 22.25 -28.53
CA ILE A 34 -30.33 23.10 -29.10
C ILE A 34 -29.03 22.90 -28.33
N PHE A 35 -29.08 22.97 -27.00
CA PHE A 35 -27.95 22.78 -26.11
C PHE A 35 -27.33 21.39 -26.31
N ARG A 36 -28.15 20.33 -26.35
CA ARG A 36 -27.71 18.97 -26.68
C ARG A 36 -26.98 18.94 -28.01
N ARG A 37 -27.54 19.54 -29.06
CA ARG A 37 -26.94 19.53 -30.41
C ARG A 37 -25.61 20.27 -30.44
N ILE A 38 -25.54 21.46 -29.85
CA ILE A 38 -24.31 22.27 -29.79
C ILE A 38 -23.24 21.57 -28.96
N LEU A 39 -23.59 21.14 -27.74
CA LEU A 39 -22.64 20.56 -26.81
C LEU A 39 -22.12 19.21 -27.31
N LEU A 40 -22.99 18.32 -27.79
CA LEU A 40 -22.54 17.04 -28.36
C LEU A 40 -21.69 17.23 -29.62
N ASN A 41 -22.01 18.20 -30.47
CA ASN A 41 -21.19 18.48 -31.66
C ASN A 41 -19.85 19.13 -31.31
N ARG A 42 -19.73 19.84 -30.17
CA ARG A 42 -18.44 20.34 -29.65
C ARG A 42 -17.65 19.22 -29.00
N LEU A 43 -18.27 18.45 -28.11
CA LEU A 43 -17.66 17.31 -27.42
C LEU A 43 -17.18 16.25 -28.41
N LYS A 44 -17.97 15.87 -29.43
CA LYS A 44 -17.54 14.93 -30.49
C LYS A 44 -16.41 15.48 -31.37
N ARG A 45 -16.33 16.80 -31.56
CA ARG A 45 -15.22 17.43 -32.28
C ARG A 45 -13.93 17.46 -31.46
N TRP A 46 -14.05 17.62 -30.14
CA TRP A 46 -12.93 17.53 -29.21
C TRP A 46 -12.47 16.08 -29.05
N ALA A 47 -13.38 15.12 -28.90
CA ALA A 47 -13.09 13.69 -28.85
C ALA A 47 -12.28 13.18 -30.05
N LYS A 48 -12.50 13.75 -31.26
CA LYS A 48 -11.70 13.43 -32.45
C LYS A 48 -10.27 13.99 -32.43
N ARG A 49 -9.97 14.94 -31.56
CA ARG A 49 -8.67 15.63 -31.46
C ARG A 49 -7.83 15.16 -30.29
N THR A 50 -8.40 14.44 -29.32
CA THR A 50 -7.69 13.96 -28.14
C THR A 50 -7.50 12.45 -28.18
N ALA A 51 -6.32 11.97 -27.79
CA ALA A 51 -6.05 10.53 -27.67
C ALA A 51 -6.56 9.91 -26.35
N THR A 52 -7.31 10.66 -25.55
CA THR A 52 -7.74 10.27 -24.19
C THR A 52 -9.19 9.81 -24.14
N THR A 53 -9.49 8.78 -23.35
CA THR A 53 -10.85 8.24 -23.16
C THR A 53 -11.79 9.16 -22.35
N ILE A 54 -11.31 10.35 -21.95
CA ILE A 54 -12.05 11.30 -21.10
C ILE A 54 -13.24 11.87 -21.87
N ASP A 55 -13.06 12.12 -23.16
CA ASP A 55 -14.09 12.73 -23.99
C ASP A 55 -15.29 11.79 -24.17
N ASP A 56 -15.05 10.49 -24.36
CA ASP A 56 -16.11 9.47 -24.45
C ASP A 56 -16.90 9.35 -23.14
N PHE A 57 -16.21 9.46 -22.01
CA PHE A 57 -16.83 9.46 -20.69
C PHE A 57 -17.70 10.70 -20.46
N LEU A 58 -17.21 11.89 -20.80
CA LEU A 58 -17.96 13.14 -20.71
C LEU A 58 -19.22 13.10 -21.57
N ILE A 59 -19.13 12.56 -22.79
CA ILE A 59 -20.29 12.38 -23.67
C ILE A 59 -21.29 11.41 -23.04
N ARG A 60 -20.83 10.27 -22.50
CA ARG A 60 -21.71 9.27 -21.87
C ARG A 60 -22.42 9.83 -20.63
N ILE A 61 -21.72 10.56 -19.78
CA ILE A 61 -22.29 11.22 -18.60
C ILE A 61 -23.33 12.25 -19.02
N PHE A 62 -22.97 13.09 -19.99
CA PHE A 62 -23.87 14.13 -20.47
C PHE A 62 -25.17 13.52 -21.02
N GLU A 63 -25.05 12.49 -21.86
CA GLU A 63 -26.21 11.88 -22.50
C GLU A 63 -27.09 11.06 -21.55
N LYS A 64 -26.48 10.30 -20.63
CA LYS A 64 -27.22 9.36 -19.77
C LYS A 64 -27.64 9.92 -18.42
N GLU A 65 -26.90 10.87 -17.88
CA GLU A 65 -27.14 11.39 -16.52
C GLU A 65 -27.64 12.84 -16.55
N LEU A 66 -26.98 13.75 -17.30
CA LEU A 66 -27.32 15.17 -17.28
C LEU A 66 -28.56 15.52 -18.13
N LEU A 67 -28.70 14.93 -19.33
CA LEU A 67 -29.84 15.23 -20.22
C LEU A 67 -31.21 14.90 -19.59
N PRO A 68 -31.45 13.70 -19.02
CA PRO A 68 -32.72 13.40 -18.37
C PRO A 68 -33.04 14.36 -17.22
N LEU A 69 -32.02 14.75 -16.44
CA LEU A 69 -32.16 15.71 -15.34
C LEU A 69 -32.56 17.10 -15.85
N LEU A 70 -31.99 17.56 -16.96
CA LEU A 70 -32.38 18.83 -17.60
C LEU A 70 -33.83 18.80 -18.08
N TYR A 71 -34.29 17.70 -18.69
CA TYR A 71 -35.69 17.56 -19.10
C TYR A 71 -36.63 17.57 -17.89
N PHE A 72 -36.26 16.87 -16.81
CA PHE A 72 -37.01 16.92 -15.57
C PHE A 72 -37.02 18.33 -14.96
N GLY A 73 -35.90 19.04 -14.98
CA GLY A 73 -35.79 20.43 -14.51
C GLY A 73 -36.69 21.39 -15.30
N ALA A 74 -36.75 21.25 -16.62
CA ALA A 74 -37.66 22.04 -17.46
C ALA A 74 -39.13 21.74 -17.16
N PHE A 75 -39.48 20.47 -16.95
CA PHE A 75 -40.82 20.05 -16.51
C PHE A 75 -41.18 20.61 -15.14
N TYR A 76 -40.27 20.52 -14.17
CA TYR A 76 -40.43 21.03 -12.82
C TYR A 76 -40.63 22.54 -12.78
N LEU A 77 -39.81 23.30 -13.53
CA LEU A 77 -39.96 24.75 -13.66
C LEU A 77 -41.28 25.16 -14.32
N ALA A 78 -41.70 24.43 -15.35
CA ALA A 78 -42.98 24.68 -16.02
C ALA A 78 -44.17 24.44 -15.08
N ILE A 79 -44.16 23.35 -14.32
CA ILE A 79 -45.26 23.04 -13.40
C ILE A 79 -45.34 24.01 -12.22
N ARG A 80 -44.20 24.55 -11.77
CA ARG A 80 -44.16 25.53 -10.67
C ARG A 80 -44.89 26.84 -11.00
N THR A 81 -45.20 27.12 -12.27
CA THR A 81 -46.00 28.30 -12.64
C THR A 81 -47.50 28.09 -12.45
N LEU A 82 -47.96 26.87 -12.17
CA LEU A 82 -49.34 26.55 -11.87
C LEU A 82 -49.56 26.52 -10.35
N THR A 83 -50.68 27.05 -9.88
CA THR A 83 -51.15 26.85 -8.51
C THR A 83 -51.69 25.43 -8.37
N LEU A 84 -50.90 24.56 -7.76
CA LEU A 84 -51.26 23.17 -7.52
C LEU A 84 -51.88 22.97 -6.13
N ASN A 85 -52.61 21.86 -5.97
CA ASN A 85 -53.00 21.39 -4.66
C ASN A 85 -51.73 21.04 -3.85
N PRO A 86 -51.63 21.41 -2.57
CA PRO A 86 -50.49 21.07 -1.71
C PRO A 86 -50.04 19.60 -1.76
N THR A 87 -50.97 18.66 -1.95
CA THR A 87 -50.64 17.23 -2.10
C THR A 87 -49.86 16.95 -3.38
N LEU A 88 -50.26 17.55 -4.51
CA LEU A 88 -49.57 17.37 -5.80
C LEU A 88 -48.18 18.02 -5.77
N GLU A 89 -48.06 19.19 -5.15
CA GLU A 89 -46.76 19.85 -4.99
C GLU A 89 -45.78 19.00 -4.17
N LYS A 90 -46.23 18.42 -3.04
CA LYS A 90 -45.42 17.48 -2.25
C LYS A 90 -44.98 16.24 -3.05
N VAL A 91 -45.89 15.66 -3.85
CA VAL A 91 -45.58 14.49 -4.69
C VAL A 91 -44.55 14.84 -5.75
N ILE A 92 -44.68 15.98 -6.43
CA ILE A 92 -43.74 16.43 -7.47
C ILE A 92 -42.37 16.72 -6.87
N ASN A 93 -42.31 17.40 -5.73
CA ASN A 93 -41.06 17.68 -5.03
C ASN A 93 -40.38 16.40 -4.57
N GLY A 94 -41.14 15.45 -4.02
CA GLY A 94 -40.64 14.13 -3.62
C GLY A 94 -40.09 13.31 -4.80
N LEU A 95 -40.83 13.26 -5.92
CA LEU A 95 -40.37 12.60 -7.14
C LEU A 95 -39.11 13.27 -7.70
N GLY A 96 -39.05 14.60 -7.66
CA GLY A 96 -37.87 15.34 -8.09
C GLY A 96 -36.64 15.05 -7.24
N LEU A 97 -36.82 14.96 -5.93
CA LEU A 97 -35.77 14.58 -5.00
C LEU A 97 -35.28 13.15 -5.26
N ILE A 98 -36.19 12.18 -5.42
CA ILE A 98 -35.84 10.80 -5.77
C ILE A 98 -35.04 10.73 -7.07
N LEU A 99 -35.48 11.42 -8.12
CA LEU A 99 -34.78 11.46 -9.40
C LEU A 99 -33.40 12.09 -9.26
N LEU A 100 -33.30 13.23 -8.57
CA LEU A 100 -32.02 13.91 -8.33
C LEU A 100 -31.05 13.00 -7.57
N THR A 101 -31.50 12.30 -6.53
CA THR A 101 -30.68 11.32 -5.81
C THR A 101 -30.22 10.19 -6.71
N ILE A 102 -31.12 9.58 -7.50
CA ILE A 102 -30.77 8.47 -8.41
C ILE A 102 -29.73 8.91 -9.45
N PHE A 103 -29.96 10.04 -10.12
CA PHE A 103 -29.03 10.56 -11.13
C PHE A 103 -27.71 11.02 -10.51
N GLY A 104 -27.74 11.65 -9.34
CA GLY A 104 -26.55 12.04 -8.59
C GLY A 104 -25.69 10.83 -8.19
N VAL A 105 -26.31 9.76 -7.69
CA VAL A 105 -25.62 8.51 -7.37
C VAL A 105 -25.04 7.86 -8.62
N ARG A 106 -25.79 7.78 -9.71
CA ARG A 106 -25.31 7.20 -10.97
C ARG A 106 -24.15 8.00 -11.55
N PHE A 107 -24.22 9.33 -11.51
CA PHE A 107 -23.14 10.23 -11.90
C PHE A 107 -21.87 9.99 -11.07
N LEU A 108 -22.00 9.93 -9.75
CA LEU A 108 -20.89 9.69 -8.83
C LEU A 108 -20.26 8.31 -9.08
N LEU A 109 -21.08 7.26 -9.22
CA LEU A 109 -20.61 5.92 -9.52
C LEU A 109 -19.94 5.83 -10.89
N ALA A 110 -20.50 6.47 -11.93
CA ALA A 110 -19.88 6.53 -13.24
C ALA A 110 -18.49 7.18 -13.17
N THR A 111 -18.35 8.26 -12.40
CA THR A 111 -17.09 8.97 -12.19
C THR A 111 -16.06 8.13 -11.46
N ILE A 112 -16.45 7.48 -10.37
CA ILE A 112 -15.56 6.56 -9.64
C ILE A 112 -15.12 5.42 -10.56
N ILE A 113 -16.07 4.73 -11.21
CA ILE A 113 -15.77 3.57 -12.06
C ILE A 113 -14.86 3.97 -13.21
N TYR A 114 -15.08 5.12 -13.85
CA TYR A 114 -14.23 5.62 -14.92
C TYR A 114 -12.80 5.90 -14.44
N GLY A 115 -12.64 6.51 -13.26
CA GLY A 115 -11.32 6.72 -12.64
C GLY A 115 -10.58 5.40 -12.39
N PHE A 116 -11.29 4.39 -11.86
CA PHE A 116 -10.72 3.05 -11.67
C PHE A 116 -10.39 2.37 -13.00
N GLU A 117 -11.29 2.40 -13.98
CA GLU A 117 -11.06 1.80 -15.28
C GLU A 117 -9.85 2.44 -15.99
N THR A 118 -9.75 3.78 -16.02
CA THR A 118 -8.65 4.47 -16.72
C THR A 118 -7.28 4.27 -16.07
N TYR A 119 -7.21 4.25 -14.73
CA TYR A 119 -5.96 4.00 -14.02
C TYR A 119 -5.49 2.54 -14.16
N TRP A 120 -6.42 1.58 -14.11
CA TRP A 120 -6.06 0.15 -14.09
C TRP A 120 -6.05 -0.56 -15.45
N THR A 121 -6.83 -0.12 -16.45
CA THR A 121 -6.85 -0.80 -17.77
C THR A 121 -5.66 -0.49 -18.68
N LYS A 122 -4.86 0.54 -18.36
CA LYS A 122 -3.60 0.83 -19.08
C LYS A 122 -2.48 -0.18 -18.80
N LYS A 123 -2.60 -1.04 -17.77
CA LYS A 123 -1.62 -2.08 -17.42
C LYS A 123 -2.25 -3.48 -17.50
N GLU A 124 -2.36 -3.97 -18.74
CA GLU A 124 -2.50 -5.38 -19.15
C GLU A 124 -3.77 -6.17 -18.69
N LYS A 125 -4.33 -6.94 -19.62
CA LYS A 125 -5.60 -7.69 -19.47
C LYS A 125 -5.44 -8.93 -18.59
N ASN A 126 -5.21 -8.76 -17.29
CA ASN A 126 -5.22 -9.88 -16.36
C ASN A 126 -6.64 -10.14 -15.82
N ILE A 127 -7.19 -11.34 -16.06
CA ILE A 127 -8.57 -11.74 -15.69
C ILE A 127 -8.80 -11.56 -14.18
N ALA A 128 -7.80 -11.87 -13.35
CA ALA A 128 -7.86 -11.71 -11.90
C ALA A 128 -8.07 -10.24 -11.48
N ARG A 129 -7.42 -9.29 -12.16
CA ARG A 129 -7.58 -7.86 -11.90
C ARG A 129 -8.98 -7.37 -12.26
N LYS A 130 -9.54 -7.83 -13.38
CA LYS A 130 -10.93 -7.50 -13.77
C LYS A 130 -11.94 -7.98 -12.72
N LYS A 131 -11.72 -9.18 -12.16
CA LYS A 131 -12.54 -9.72 -11.07
C LYS A 131 -12.41 -8.88 -9.78
N ALA A 132 -11.19 -8.48 -9.42
CA ALA A 132 -10.95 -7.60 -8.27
C ALA A 132 -11.61 -6.22 -8.42
N LEU A 133 -11.47 -5.58 -9.59
CA LEU A 133 -12.13 -4.30 -9.88
C LEU A 133 -13.66 -4.40 -9.81
N ARG A 134 -14.23 -5.51 -10.30
CA ARG A 134 -15.66 -5.78 -10.18
C ARG A 134 -16.08 -5.91 -8.72
N GLY A 135 -15.31 -6.62 -7.90
CA GLY A 135 -15.54 -6.74 -6.46
C GLY A 135 -15.54 -5.38 -5.75
N ILE A 136 -14.51 -4.58 -5.95
CA ILE A 136 -14.38 -3.22 -5.37
C ILE A 136 -15.55 -2.34 -5.82
N THR A 137 -15.88 -2.35 -7.11
CA THR A 137 -16.99 -1.57 -7.66
C THR A 137 -18.33 -1.96 -7.04
N THR A 138 -18.57 -3.24 -6.79
CA THR A 138 -19.79 -3.72 -6.11
C THR A 138 -19.87 -3.19 -4.68
N VAL A 139 -18.77 -3.24 -3.92
CA VAL A 139 -18.74 -2.71 -2.55
C VAL A 139 -19.02 -1.20 -2.53
N ILE A 140 -18.37 -0.44 -3.41
CA ILE A 140 -18.61 1.01 -3.55
C ILE A 140 -20.07 1.29 -3.91
N LYS A 141 -20.67 0.51 -4.83
CA LYS A 141 -22.09 0.65 -5.18
C LYS A 141 -23.00 0.46 -3.97
N ILE A 142 -22.76 -0.57 -3.16
CA ILE A 142 -23.55 -0.83 -1.95
C ILE A 142 -23.45 0.35 -0.98
N ILE A 143 -22.24 0.87 -0.74
CA ILE A 143 -22.01 2.00 0.18
C ILE A 143 -22.70 3.27 -0.33
N VAL A 144 -22.49 3.65 -1.59
CA VAL A 144 -23.05 4.88 -2.18
C VAL A 144 -24.58 4.82 -2.21
N TRP A 145 -25.17 3.69 -2.61
CA TRP A 145 -26.63 3.53 -2.59
C TRP A 145 -27.20 3.52 -1.18
N GLY A 146 -26.52 2.87 -0.23
CA GLY A 146 -26.92 2.88 1.19
C GLY A 146 -26.96 4.31 1.74
N LEU A 147 -25.91 5.10 1.50
CA LEU A 147 -25.85 6.50 1.93
C LEU A 147 -26.94 7.35 1.26
N ALA A 148 -27.17 7.14 -0.04
CA ALA A 148 -28.20 7.85 -0.79
C ALA A 148 -29.61 7.58 -0.26
N ILE A 149 -29.91 6.32 0.13
CA ILE A 149 -31.18 5.97 0.77
C ILE A 149 -31.33 6.70 2.11
N VAL A 150 -30.29 6.75 2.94
CA VAL A 150 -30.34 7.46 4.23
C VAL A 150 -30.64 8.95 4.02
N ILE A 151 -29.92 9.61 3.09
CA ILE A 151 -30.16 11.02 2.76
C ILE A 151 -31.59 11.24 2.25
N LEU A 152 -32.08 10.33 1.41
CA LEU A 152 -33.43 10.43 0.84
C LEU A 152 -34.52 10.26 1.90
N LEU A 153 -34.36 9.33 2.85
CA LEU A 153 -35.28 9.15 3.97
C LEU A 153 -35.33 10.39 4.88
N ASP A 154 -34.18 11.02 5.15
CA ASP A 154 -34.09 12.26 5.94
C ASP A 154 -34.85 13.41 5.29
N ASN A 155 -34.73 13.55 3.96
CA ASN A 155 -35.48 14.56 3.20
C ASN A 155 -37.00 14.33 3.21
N PHE A 156 -37.45 13.08 3.41
CA PHE A 156 -38.87 12.75 3.62
C PHE A 156 -39.34 12.96 5.07
N GLY A 157 -38.48 13.50 5.95
CA GLY A 157 -38.81 13.77 7.35
C GLY A 157 -38.81 12.51 8.23
N ILE A 158 -38.26 11.39 7.73
CA ILE A 158 -38.12 10.17 8.53
C ILE A 158 -36.92 10.36 9.44
N LYS A 159 -37.09 10.12 10.75
CA LYS A 159 -36.01 10.21 11.73
C LYS A 159 -34.94 9.15 11.44
N ILE A 160 -33.83 9.57 10.84
CA ILE A 160 -32.71 8.69 10.49
C ILE A 160 -31.75 8.39 11.65
N THR A 161 -31.96 8.98 12.84
CA THR A 161 -31.05 8.82 13.98
C THR A 161 -30.78 7.35 14.33
N ALA A 162 -31.83 6.52 14.38
CA ALA A 162 -31.69 5.10 14.67
C ALA A 162 -30.97 4.33 13.53
N LEU A 163 -31.22 4.69 12.28
CA LEU A 163 -30.57 4.09 11.11
C LEU A 163 -29.07 4.43 11.07
N VAL A 164 -28.73 5.70 11.28
CA VAL A 164 -27.34 6.16 11.32
C VAL A 164 -26.60 5.54 12.51
N ALA A 165 -27.24 5.45 13.67
CA ALA A 165 -26.67 4.77 14.84
C ALA A 165 -26.39 3.29 14.55
N GLY A 166 -27.34 2.57 13.93
CA GLY A 166 -27.16 1.17 13.53
C GLY A 166 -26.04 0.99 12.49
N LEU A 167 -25.99 1.85 11.47
CA LEU A 167 -24.91 1.87 10.48
C LEU A 167 -23.55 2.18 11.12
N GLY A 168 -23.51 3.02 12.15
CA GLY A 168 -22.31 3.31 12.93
C GLY A 168 -21.76 2.06 13.63
N ILE A 169 -22.62 1.29 14.31
CA ILE A 169 -22.23 0.03 14.96
C ILE A 169 -21.71 -0.99 13.95
N VAL A 170 -22.41 -1.15 12.82
CA VAL A 170 -21.96 -2.02 11.71
C VAL A 170 -20.62 -1.53 11.14
N GLY A 171 -20.45 -0.22 11.01
CA GLY A 171 -19.21 0.41 10.55
C GLY A 171 -18.02 0.11 11.47
N VAL A 172 -18.23 0.17 12.78
CA VAL A 172 -17.19 -0.20 13.78
C VAL A 172 -16.85 -1.68 13.66
N ALA A 173 -17.83 -2.57 13.54
CA ALA A 173 -17.58 -4.00 13.37
C ALA A 173 -16.77 -4.29 12.09
N ILE A 174 -17.09 -3.63 10.98
CA ILE A 174 -16.32 -3.74 9.73
C ILE A 174 -14.91 -3.16 9.89
N ALA A 175 -14.74 -2.04 10.60
CA ALA A 175 -13.44 -1.44 10.84
C ALA A 175 -12.53 -2.35 11.67
N LEU A 176 -13.07 -2.99 12.72
CA LEU A 176 -12.35 -3.99 13.52
C LEU A 176 -11.97 -5.21 12.67
N ALA A 177 -12.88 -5.70 11.83
CA ALA A 177 -12.58 -6.82 10.92
C ALA A 177 -11.51 -6.47 9.87
N ALA A 178 -11.47 -5.21 9.41
CA ALA A 178 -10.50 -4.73 8.43
C ALA A 178 -9.17 -4.24 9.05
N GLN A 179 -9.07 -4.18 10.38
CA GLN A 179 -7.95 -3.57 11.10
C GLN A 179 -6.59 -4.14 10.66
N ALA A 180 -6.48 -5.47 10.51
CA ALA A 180 -5.23 -6.11 10.09
C ALA A 180 -4.77 -5.66 8.68
N ILE A 181 -5.72 -5.51 7.74
CA ILE A 181 -5.41 -5.09 6.36
C ILE A 181 -4.98 -3.62 6.33
N LEU A 182 -5.65 -2.77 7.10
CA LEU A 182 -5.28 -1.36 7.24
C LEU A 182 -3.91 -1.22 7.91
N GLY A 183 -3.62 -2.04 8.93
CA GLY A 183 -2.31 -2.09 9.58
C GLY A 183 -1.18 -2.38 8.59
N ASP A 184 -1.37 -3.35 7.70
CA ASP A 184 -0.38 -3.67 6.67
C ASP A 184 -0.20 -2.55 5.65
N LEU A 185 -1.27 -1.83 5.30
CA LEU A 185 -1.23 -0.67 4.41
C LEU A 185 -0.45 0.49 5.04
N PHE A 186 -0.68 0.80 6.32
CA PHE A 186 0.09 1.84 7.02
C PHE A 186 1.56 1.43 7.22
N SER A 187 1.81 0.15 7.47
CA SER A 187 3.16 -0.41 7.55
C SER A 187 3.88 -0.32 6.20
N TYR A 188 3.18 -0.54 5.08
CA TYR A 188 3.73 -0.31 3.74
C TYR A 188 4.17 1.14 3.54
N PHE A 189 3.35 2.12 3.94
CA PHE A 189 3.73 3.53 3.86
C PHE A 189 4.94 3.83 4.76
N THR A 190 4.98 3.26 5.96
CA THR A 190 6.12 3.40 6.87
C THR A 190 7.40 2.87 6.24
N ILE A 191 7.37 1.65 5.68
CA ILE A 191 8.51 1.06 4.96
C ILE A 191 8.92 1.94 3.77
N PHE A 192 7.95 2.50 3.04
CA PHE A 192 8.22 3.34 1.88
C PHE A 192 8.88 4.68 2.24
N PHE A 193 8.44 5.33 3.32
CA PHE A 193 8.92 6.65 3.73
C PHE A 193 10.20 6.58 4.58
N ASP A 194 10.22 5.71 5.60
CA ASP A 194 11.36 5.58 6.53
C ASP A 194 12.48 4.69 5.96
N ARG A 195 12.13 3.77 5.06
CA ARG A 195 13.05 2.83 4.40
C ARG A 195 13.99 2.13 5.38
N PRO A 196 13.48 1.38 6.38
CA PRO A 196 14.31 0.56 7.25
C PRO A 196 15.08 -0.53 6.48
N PHE A 197 14.54 -0.96 5.34
CA PHE A 197 15.14 -1.85 4.36
C PHE A 197 14.59 -1.55 2.96
N GLU A 198 15.37 -1.88 1.94
CA GLU A 198 15.00 -1.74 0.53
C GLU A 198 15.04 -3.09 -0.20
N ILE A 199 14.54 -3.11 -1.44
CA ILE A 199 14.63 -4.28 -2.31
C ILE A 199 16.12 -4.58 -2.57
N GLY A 200 16.50 -5.84 -2.40
CA GLY A 200 17.88 -6.32 -2.48
C GLY A 200 18.66 -6.23 -1.17
N ASP A 201 18.06 -5.76 -0.08
CA ASP A 201 18.70 -5.80 1.23
C ASP A 201 18.65 -7.21 1.82
N PHE A 202 19.77 -7.67 2.38
CA PHE A 202 19.80 -8.89 3.18
C PHE A 202 19.42 -8.56 4.62
N ILE A 203 18.31 -9.13 5.09
CA ILE A 203 17.74 -8.87 6.40
C ILE A 203 17.57 -10.15 7.21
N ILE A 204 17.69 -10.02 8.53
CA ILE A 204 17.35 -11.07 9.49
C ILE A 204 16.20 -10.58 10.36
N ILE A 205 15.15 -11.41 10.46
CA ILE A 205 13.91 -11.16 11.19
C ILE A 205 13.63 -12.40 12.06
N GLY A 206 13.82 -12.27 13.38
CA GLY A 206 13.77 -13.44 14.26
C GLY A 206 14.77 -14.52 13.81
N ASP A 207 14.27 -15.72 13.56
CA ASP A 207 15.05 -16.87 13.08
C ASP A 207 15.16 -16.95 11.56
N TYR A 208 14.44 -16.09 10.84
CA TYR A 208 14.43 -16.07 9.38
C TYR A 208 15.45 -15.08 8.83
N MET A 209 16.09 -15.44 7.71
CA MET A 209 17.05 -14.57 7.03
C MET A 209 16.94 -14.69 5.52
N GLY A 210 17.15 -13.60 4.81
CA GLY A 210 17.10 -13.59 3.35
C GLY A 210 17.19 -12.21 2.72
N ALA A 211 17.15 -12.19 1.38
CA ALA A 211 17.17 -10.96 0.60
C ALA A 211 15.74 -10.48 0.26
N VAL A 212 15.45 -9.20 0.42
CA VAL A 212 14.15 -8.62 0.07
C VAL A 212 13.98 -8.62 -1.45
N GLU A 213 12.99 -9.34 -1.98
CA GLU A 213 12.71 -9.37 -3.43
C GLU A 213 11.66 -8.35 -3.85
N HIS A 214 10.63 -8.18 -3.03
CA HIS A 214 9.47 -7.37 -3.39
C HIS A 214 8.73 -6.85 -2.16
N ILE A 215 8.45 -5.55 -2.13
CA ILE A 215 7.66 -4.90 -1.08
C ILE A 215 6.28 -4.57 -1.67
N GLY A 216 5.25 -5.32 -1.26
CA GLY A 216 3.87 -5.09 -1.69
C GLY A 216 3.05 -4.36 -0.63
N ILE A 217 1.83 -3.93 -1.00
CA ILE A 217 0.95 -3.15 -0.11
C ILE A 217 0.59 -3.91 1.17
N LYS A 218 0.35 -5.23 1.09
CA LYS A 218 0.01 -6.06 2.25
C LYS A 218 1.21 -6.77 2.87
N SER A 219 2.14 -7.19 2.01
CA SER A 219 3.15 -8.18 2.37
C SER A 219 4.44 -7.94 1.62
N THR A 220 5.54 -8.25 2.28
CA THR A 220 6.89 -8.22 1.74
C THR A 220 7.39 -9.65 1.53
N ARG A 221 8.12 -9.84 0.44
CA ARG A 221 8.67 -11.14 0.04
C ARG A 221 10.18 -11.14 0.26
N VAL A 222 10.67 -12.15 0.96
CA VAL A 222 12.08 -12.30 1.29
C VAL A 222 12.54 -13.67 0.80
N ARG A 223 13.56 -13.71 -0.04
CA ARG A 223 14.19 -14.96 -0.52
C ARG A 223 15.18 -15.44 0.53
N SER A 224 14.86 -16.57 1.15
CA SER A 224 15.77 -17.22 2.08
C SER A 224 16.99 -17.81 1.38
N LEU A 225 18.03 -18.10 2.13
CA LEU A 225 19.22 -18.80 1.63
C LEU A 225 18.90 -20.23 1.17
N GLY A 226 17.82 -20.84 1.68
CA GLY A 226 17.31 -22.14 1.22
C GLY A 226 16.60 -22.08 -0.14
N GLY A 227 16.40 -20.88 -0.70
CA GLY A 227 15.76 -20.66 -1.99
C GLY A 227 14.23 -20.49 -1.91
N GLU A 228 13.61 -20.76 -0.76
CA GLU A 228 12.19 -20.49 -0.54
C GLU A 228 11.88 -19.00 -0.40
N GLN A 229 10.66 -18.62 -0.77
CA GLN A 229 10.17 -17.25 -0.62
C GLN A 229 9.35 -17.13 0.66
N LEU A 230 9.90 -16.46 1.64
CA LEU A 230 9.23 -16.11 2.87
C LEU A 230 8.28 -14.93 2.64
N VAL A 231 7.11 -15.02 3.27
CA VAL A 231 6.00 -14.09 3.09
C VAL A 231 5.67 -13.48 4.43
N PHE A 232 6.04 -12.23 4.60
CA PHE A 232 5.75 -11.49 5.83
C PHE A 232 4.63 -10.49 5.57
N SER A 233 3.71 -10.35 6.52
CA SER A 233 2.85 -9.16 6.53
C SER A 233 3.73 -7.94 6.80
N ASN A 234 3.34 -6.78 6.28
CA ASN A 234 4.15 -5.58 6.51
C ASN A 234 4.14 -5.18 7.98
N THR A 235 3.02 -5.42 8.68
CA THR A 235 2.87 -5.17 10.12
C THR A 235 3.83 -6.02 10.95
N ASP A 236 4.05 -7.28 10.56
CA ASP A 236 4.98 -8.17 11.25
C ASP A 236 6.43 -7.64 11.15
N LEU A 237 6.83 -7.17 9.97
CA LEU A 237 8.16 -6.60 9.75
C LEU A 237 8.38 -5.29 10.51
N THR A 238 7.38 -4.40 10.53
CA THR A 238 7.50 -3.09 11.21
C THR A 238 7.41 -3.22 12.73
N ASN A 239 6.73 -4.25 13.25
CA ASN A 239 6.69 -4.55 14.69
C ASN A 239 7.90 -5.37 15.17
N SER A 240 8.65 -5.97 14.25
CA SER A 240 9.81 -6.80 14.55
C SER A 240 11.13 -6.03 14.57
N ARG A 241 12.14 -6.61 15.23
CA ARG A 241 13.52 -6.09 15.18
C ARG A 241 14.19 -6.59 13.89
N VAL A 242 14.35 -5.69 12.92
CA VAL A 242 15.00 -6.01 11.64
C VAL A 242 16.50 -5.73 11.72
N ARG A 243 17.32 -6.74 11.46
CA ARG A 243 18.78 -6.59 11.31
C ARG A 243 19.10 -6.47 9.82
N ASN A 244 19.43 -5.26 9.36
CA ASN A 244 19.79 -5.01 7.96
C ASN A 244 21.31 -5.08 7.76
N TYR A 245 21.76 -6.06 6.97
CA TYR A 245 23.18 -6.31 6.73
C TYR A 245 23.75 -5.48 5.58
N LYS A 246 22.92 -4.94 4.68
CA LYS A 246 23.41 -4.08 3.59
C LYS A 246 23.88 -2.73 4.10
N ARG A 247 23.27 -2.23 5.18
CA ARG A 247 23.69 -1.01 5.89
C ARG A 247 24.86 -1.22 6.86
N MET A 248 25.49 -2.40 6.86
CA MET A 248 26.62 -2.70 7.73
C MET A 248 27.90 -2.02 7.20
N ASN A 249 28.43 -1.05 7.96
CA ASN A 249 29.69 -0.38 7.61
C ASN A 249 30.92 -1.26 7.87
N ARG A 250 30.89 -2.04 8.95
CA ARG A 250 31.97 -2.95 9.33
C ARG A 250 31.41 -4.21 9.98
N ARG A 251 31.97 -5.37 9.64
CA ARG A 251 31.62 -6.66 10.21
C ARG A 251 32.60 -7.05 11.30
N ARG A 252 32.11 -7.26 12.52
CA ARG A 252 32.93 -7.79 13.61
C ARG A 252 33.16 -9.28 13.41
N VAL A 253 34.41 -9.70 13.40
CA VAL A 253 34.84 -11.10 13.44
C VAL A 253 35.53 -11.33 14.78
N ALA A 254 35.10 -12.35 15.51
CA ALA A 254 35.67 -12.71 16.80
C ALA A 254 35.85 -14.22 16.84
N PHE A 255 37.06 -14.67 17.14
CA PHE A 255 37.38 -16.08 17.26
C PHE A 255 38.45 -16.29 18.32
N LYS A 256 38.49 -17.51 18.86
CA LYS A 256 39.48 -17.94 19.83
C LYS A 256 40.45 -18.90 19.16
N LEU A 257 41.73 -18.77 19.50
CA LEU A 257 42.81 -19.59 18.98
C LEU A 257 43.57 -20.20 20.16
N GLY A 258 43.63 -21.52 20.22
CA GLY A 258 44.32 -22.26 21.28
C GLY A 258 45.67 -22.77 20.82
N VAL A 259 46.71 -22.57 21.63
CA VAL A 259 48.02 -23.22 21.46
C VAL A 259 48.31 -24.18 22.60
N THR A 260 49.22 -25.12 22.38
CA THR A 260 49.56 -26.16 23.35
C THR A 260 50.21 -25.58 24.62
N TYR A 261 50.07 -26.27 25.76
CA TYR A 261 50.66 -25.84 27.04
C TYR A 261 52.19 -25.87 27.04
N GLU A 262 52.76 -26.68 26.15
CA GLU A 262 54.18 -26.82 25.88
C GLU A 262 54.77 -25.60 25.17
N THR A 263 53.92 -24.70 24.62
CA THR A 263 54.36 -23.48 23.95
C THR A 263 55.11 -22.57 24.93
N LYS A 264 56.35 -22.20 24.60
CA LYS A 264 57.21 -21.43 25.50
C LYS A 264 56.66 -20.01 25.70
N LEU A 265 56.87 -19.46 26.90
CA LEU A 265 56.43 -18.08 27.24
C LEU A 265 56.90 -17.03 26.23
N GLN A 266 58.10 -17.18 25.65
CA GLN A 266 58.60 -16.28 24.61
C GLN A 266 57.70 -16.29 23.37
N GLN A 267 57.35 -17.48 22.87
CA GLN A 267 56.42 -17.65 21.75
C GLN A 267 55.03 -17.10 22.09
N LEU A 268 54.54 -17.31 23.32
CA LEU A 268 53.25 -16.77 23.76
C LEU A 268 53.19 -15.23 23.70
N LYS A 269 54.29 -14.55 24.01
CA LYS A 269 54.39 -13.08 23.89
C LYS A 269 54.45 -12.61 22.44
N GLU A 270 54.94 -13.43 21.52
CA GLU A 270 55.05 -13.12 20.09
C GLU A 270 53.71 -13.29 19.34
N ILE A 271 52.86 -14.24 19.76
CA ILE A 271 51.60 -14.54 19.07
C ILE A 271 50.71 -13.30 18.84
N PRO A 272 50.42 -12.43 19.84
CA PRO A 272 49.63 -11.23 19.62
C PRO A 272 50.23 -10.28 18.58
N VAL A 273 51.55 -10.18 18.51
CA VAL A 273 52.27 -9.32 17.56
C VAL A 273 52.13 -9.90 16.15
N ILE A 274 52.38 -11.20 15.99
CA ILE A 274 52.23 -11.90 14.70
C ILE A 274 50.82 -11.73 14.14
N ILE A 275 49.79 -11.97 14.97
CA ILE A 275 48.39 -11.84 14.55
C ILE A 275 48.06 -10.38 14.20
N THR A 276 48.57 -9.43 15.00
CA THR A 276 48.39 -8.00 14.74
C THR A 276 48.96 -7.59 13.39
N ASP A 277 50.17 -8.04 13.07
CA ASP A 277 50.85 -7.71 11.82
C ASP A 277 50.16 -8.35 10.62
N ILE A 278 49.71 -9.60 10.74
CA ILE A 278 48.92 -10.28 9.70
C ILE A 278 47.64 -9.49 9.40
N ILE A 279 46.86 -9.16 10.43
CA ILE A 279 45.57 -8.47 10.24
C ILE A 279 45.80 -7.07 9.64
N LYS A 280 46.82 -6.34 10.09
CA LYS A 280 47.17 -5.02 9.54
C LYS A 280 47.70 -5.08 8.11
N SER A 281 48.26 -6.22 7.68
CA SER A 281 48.78 -6.41 6.32
C SER A 281 47.69 -6.62 5.27
N ILE A 282 46.45 -6.91 5.68
CA ILE A 282 45.35 -7.24 4.79
C ILE A 282 44.46 -6.02 4.62
N GLU A 283 44.24 -5.63 3.37
CA GLU A 283 43.35 -4.54 3.02
C GLU A 283 41.93 -4.81 3.56
N ASP A 284 41.26 -3.74 4.02
CA ASP A 284 39.92 -3.81 4.61
C ASP A 284 39.78 -4.61 5.92
N ALA A 285 40.87 -5.08 6.52
CA ALA A 285 40.88 -5.65 7.85
C ALA A 285 41.40 -4.63 8.89
N VAL A 286 40.63 -4.40 9.95
CA VAL A 286 40.98 -3.46 11.03
C VAL A 286 41.01 -4.20 12.36
N LEU A 287 42.18 -4.33 12.95
CA LEU A 287 42.35 -4.97 14.26
C LEU A 287 41.59 -4.21 15.36
N ASP A 288 40.89 -4.96 16.22
CA ASP A 288 40.38 -4.46 17.52
C ASP A 288 41.33 -4.93 18.64
N ARG A 289 41.51 -6.26 18.76
CA ARG A 289 42.35 -6.85 19.82
C ARG A 289 42.90 -8.20 19.40
N ALA A 290 44.08 -8.53 19.91
CA ALA A 290 44.63 -9.89 19.93
C ALA A 290 45.36 -10.06 21.27
N HIS A 291 44.81 -10.86 22.18
CA HIS A 291 45.38 -11.00 23.53
C HIS A 291 45.39 -12.45 23.99
N PHE A 292 46.39 -12.80 24.79
CA PHE A 292 46.32 -14.01 25.59
C PHE A 292 45.22 -13.82 26.64
N SER A 293 44.14 -14.61 26.52
CA SER A 293 42.87 -14.34 27.20
C SER A 293 42.67 -15.19 28.46
N SER A 294 43.03 -16.47 28.40
CA SER A 294 42.78 -17.41 29.49
C SER A 294 43.55 -18.72 29.29
N TYR A 295 43.77 -19.43 30.39
CA TYR A 295 44.12 -20.84 30.40
C TYR A 295 42.82 -21.66 30.25
N GLY A 296 42.79 -22.63 29.35
CA GLY A 296 41.65 -23.54 29.14
C GLY A 296 42.05 -25.00 29.33
N ASP A 297 41.07 -25.91 29.39
CA ASP A 297 41.28 -27.31 29.78
C ASP A 297 42.39 -28.03 28.98
N PHE A 298 42.54 -27.71 27.69
CA PHE A 298 43.51 -28.33 26.78
C PHE A 298 44.41 -27.32 26.05
N SER A 299 44.27 -26.03 26.32
CA SER A 299 44.96 -24.99 25.51
C SER A 299 45.19 -23.68 26.25
N LEU A 300 46.20 -22.94 25.77
CA LEU A 300 46.42 -21.53 26.08
C LEU A 300 45.66 -20.69 25.04
N ILE A 301 44.62 -19.96 25.49
CA ILE A 301 43.62 -19.37 24.60
C ILE A 301 43.94 -17.89 24.32
N PHE A 302 44.07 -17.56 23.04
CA PHE A 302 44.11 -16.19 22.53
C PHE A 302 42.73 -15.76 22.02
N ASP A 303 42.30 -14.56 22.40
CA ASP A 303 41.07 -13.92 21.90
C ASP A 303 41.42 -12.89 20.83
N ILE A 304 40.90 -13.10 19.63
CA ILE A 304 41.17 -12.27 18.46
C ILE A 304 39.87 -11.64 17.97
N VAL A 305 39.86 -10.32 17.89
CA VAL A 305 38.76 -9.54 17.35
C VAL A 305 39.31 -8.57 16.31
N TYR A 306 38.68 -8.56 15.14
CA TYR A 306 38.93 -7.59 14.09
C TYR A 306 37.63 -7.25 13.36
N TYR A 307 37.68 -6.19 12.57
CA TYR A 307 36.59 -5.75 11.73
C TYR A 307 36.97 -5.90 10.27
N VAL A 308 36.04 -6.37 9.45
CA VAL A 308 36.14 -6.29 7.98
C VAL A 308 35.31 -5.10 7.50
N ILE A 309 35.89 -4.24 6.67
CA ILE A 309 35.21 -3.06 6.12
C ILE A 309 34.21 -3.49 5.03
N GLY A 310 32.96 -3.07 5.20
CA GLY A 310 31.84 -3.38 4.32
C GLY A 310 30.92 -4.50 4.81
N GLY A 311 29.77 -4.63 4.15
CA GLY A 311 28.74 -5.62 4.45
C GLY A 311 28.79 -6.88 3.58
N ASP A 312 29.67 -6.94 2.57
CA ASP A 312 29.74 -8.06 1.64
C ASP A 312 30.19 -9.36 2.33
N TYR A 313 29.45 -10.44 2.11
CA TYR A 313 29.73 -11.71 2.77
C TYR A 313 30.90 -12.47 2.13
N GLY A 314 31.04 -12.43 0.81
CA GLY A 314 32.13 -13.10 0.11
C GLY A 314 33.49 -12.50 0.45
N LYS A 315 33.60 -11.17 0.45
CA LYS A 315 34.77 -10.41 0.88
C LYS A 315 35.21 -10.77 2.28
N TYR A 316 34.26 -10.80 3.22
CA TYR A 316 34.52 -11.25 4.59
C TYR A 316 35.11 -12.66 4.64
N MET A 317 34.54 -13.62 3.90
CA MET A 317 35.03 -15.00 3.90
C MET A 317 36.43 -15.13 3.30
N ASN A 318 36.73 -14.39 2.24
CA ASN A 318 38.06 -14.36 1.64
C ASN A 318 39.11 -13.78 2.61
N ILE A 319 38.81 -12.64 3.25
CA ILE A 319 39.70 -12.02 4.23
C ILE A 319 39.92 -12.95 5.44
N GLN A 320 38.85 -13.57 5.95
CA GLN A 320 38.98 -14.51 7.06
C GLN A 320 39.83 -15.73 6.68
N GLN A 321 39.66 -16.26 5.47
CA GLN A 321 40.48 -17.36 4.97
C GLN A 321 41.96 -16.96 4.87
N GLU A 322 42.25 -15.79 4.30
CA GLU A 322 43.62 -15.27 4.17
C GLU A 322 44.29 -15.09 5.55
N ILE A 323 43.58 -14.51 6.52
CA ILE A 323 44.07 -14.38 7.90
C ILE A 323 44.40 -15.76 8.48
N ASN A 324 43.49 -16.72 8.35
CA ASN A 324 43.69 -18.06 8.89
C ASN A 324 44.90 -18.78 8.26
N PHE A 325 45.09 -18.65 6.94
CA PHE A 325 46.23 -19.24 6.24
C PHE A 325 47.56 -18.60 6.65
N LYS A 326 47.62 -17.26 6.73
CA LYS A 326 48.82 -16.56 7.21
C LYS A 326 49.16 -16.89 8.66
N ILE A 327 48.15 -17.03 9.53
CA ILE A 327 48.37 -17.48 10.92
C ILE A 327 48.97 -18.88 10.94
N LYS A 328 48.40 -19.82 10.18
CA LYS A 328 48.90 -21.20 10.09
C LYS A 328 50.35 -21.23 9.60
N GLU A 329 50.66 -20.47 8.55
CA GLU A 329 52.00 -20.38 7.98
C GLU A 329 53.04 -19.83 8.98
N GLU A 330 52.72 -18.73 9.66
CA GLU A 330 53.64 -18.11 10.63
C GLU A 330 53.86 -18.97 11.88
N PHE A 331 52.85 -19.74 12.27
CA PHE A 331 52.94 -20.67 13.40
C PHE A 331 53.80 -21.88 13.05
N GLU A 332 53.67 -22.45 11.85
CA GLU A 332 54.52 -23.54 11.38
C GLU A 332 55.99 -23.14 11.33
N LYS A 333 56.30 -21.94 10.81
CA LYS A 333 57.68 -21.40 10.77
C LYS A 333 58.33 -21.29 12.15
N ARG A 334 57.53 -21.08 13.21
CA ARG A 334 58.01 -20.87 14.58
C ARG A 334 57.83 -22.09 15.50
N GLY A 335 57.33 -23.21 14.96
CA GLY A 335 57.03 -24.40 15.75
C GLY A 335 56.00 -24.12 16.85
N ILE A 336 55.02 -23.26 16.58
CA ILE A 336 53.88 -23.02 17.49
C ILE A 336 52.78 -23.98 17.09
N GLU A 337 52.41 -24.89 18.00
CA GLU A 337 51.41 -25.91 17.73
C GLU A 337 50.01 -25.46 18.16
N PHE A 338 49.03 -25.73 17.30
CA PHE A 338 47.63 -25.56 17.65
C PHE A 338 47.21 -26.65 18.63
N ALA A 339 46.51 -26.24 19.69
CA ALA A 339 45.99 -27.20 20.65
C ALA A 339 44.87 -28.03 20.05
N TYR A 340 44.89 -29.32 20.37
CA TYR A 340 43.81 -30.27 20.17
C TYR A 340 43.41 -30.81 21.55
N PRO A 341 42.19 -31.36 21.72
CA PRO A 341 41.81 -31.98 22.98
C PRO A 341 42.80 -33.10 23.37
N THR A 342 43.43 -32.98 24.53
CA THR A 342 44.43 -33.93 25.05
C THR A 342 44.02 -34.46 26.42
N GLN A 343 44.40 -35.70 26.73
CA GLN A 343 44.19 -36.30 28.04
C GLN A 343 45.45 -37.03 28.47
N THR A 344 45.83 -36.87 29.74
CA THR A 344 46.88 -37.67 30.36
C THR A 344 46.24 -38.88 31.03
N LEU A 345 46.52 -40.08 30.51
CA LEU A 345 46.02 -41.33 31.07
C LEU A 345 47.04 -41.93 32.05
N TYR A 346 46.69 -41.99 33.33
CA TYR A 346 47.45 -42.73 34.33
C TYR A 346 47.00 -44.20 34.31
N LEU A 347 47.79 -45.07 33.67
CA LEU A 347 47.55 -46.51 33.63
C LEU A 347 48.20 -47.16 34.84
N ASN A 348 47.39 -47.70 35.75
CA ASN A 348 47.88 -48.52 36.86
C ASN A 348 47.87 -49.99 36.42
N ARG A 349 48.98 -50.71 36.62
CA ARG A 349 48.99 -52.18 36.48
C ARG A 349 48.67 -52.76 37.86
N GLU A 350 47.56 -53.49 37.96
CA GLU A 350 47.28 -54.37 39.12
C GLU A 350 48.23 -55.56 39.15
#